data_AF-A0A376NXU5-F1
#
_entry.id   AF-A0A376NXU5-F1
#
_cell.length_a   1.000
_cell.length_b   1.000
_cell.length_c   1.000
_cell.angle_alpha   90.00
_cell.angle_beta   90.00
_cell.angle_gamma   90.00
#
_symmetry.space_group_name_H-M   'P 1'
#
loop_
_entity.id
_entity.type
_entity.pdbx_description
1 polymer ?
#
loop_
_entity_poly.entity_id
_entity_poly.type
_entity_poly.pdbx_seq_one_letter_code
_entity_poly.pdbx_strand_id
1 'polypeptide(L)'
;MNMQITKILNNNVVVVIDDQQREKVVMGRGIGFQKRAGERINSSGIEKEYALSSHELGVLIHLKYEKKPGGHWIIRVLMGLDLVGLASL
;
A
#
# COMPACT_ATOMS: atom_id res chain seq x y z
N MET A 1 -19.58 -2.89 5.94
CA MET A 1 -18.48 -2.02 6.39
C MET A 1 -18.22 -1.05 5.25
N ASN A 2 -18.25 0.25 5.52
CA ASN A 2 -17.93 1.27 4.54
C ASN A 2 -16.45 1.64 4.71
N MET A 3 -15.66 1.50 3.65
CA MET A 3 -14.26 1.91 3.60
C MET A 3 -14.06 2.86 2.44
N GLN A 4 -13.59 4.07 2.73
CA GLN A 4 -13.36 5.11 1.74
C GLN A 4 -11.86 5.36 1.57
N ILE A 5 -11.37 5.40 0.34
CA ILE A 5 -9.97 5.63 0.01
C ILE A 5 -9.58 7.05 0.43
N THR A 6 -8.58 7.17 1.30
CA THR A 6 -7.94 8.45 1.62
C THR A 6 -6.69 8.67 0.77
N LYS A 7 -5.96 7.60 0.46
CA LYS A 7 -4.75 7.64 -0.38
C LYS A 7 -4.56 6.33 -1.14
N ILE A 8 -4.07 6.41 -2.38
CA ILE A 8 -3.67 5.24 -3.17
C ILE A 8 -2.15 5.14 -3.13
N LEU A 9 -1.61 4.03 -2.63
CA LEU A 9 -0.17 3.79 -2.57
C LEU A 9 0.33 3.12 -3.86
N ASN A 10 -0.45 2.18 -4.39
CA ASN A 10 -0.29 1.59 -5.72
C ASN A 10 -1.59 0.86 -6.14
N ASN A 11 -1.57 0.15 -7.27
CA ASN A 11 -2.73 -0.57 -7.79
C ASN A 11 -3.31 -1.61 -6.82
N ASN A 12 -2.50 -2.18 -5.92
CA ASN A 12 -2.89 -3.27 -5.03
C ASN A 12 -2.92 -2.85 -3.55
N VAL A 13 -2.63 -1.58 -3.26
CA VAL A 13 -2.51 -1.06 -1.89
C VAL A 13 -3.11 0.33 -1.80
N VAL A 14 -4.05 0.48 -0.88
CA VAL A 14 -4.72 1.75 -0.59
C VAL A 14 -4.77 2.00 0.91
N VAL A 15 -4.78 3.27 1.28
CA VAL A 15 -5.15 3.74 2.61
C VAL A 15 -6.62 4.10 2.56
N VAL A 16 -7.38 3.61 3.53
CA VAL A 16 -8.80 3.88 3.67
C VAL A 16 -9.13 4.38 5.07
N ILE A 17 -10.26 5.06 5.19
CA ILE A 17 -10.89 5.35 6.47
C ILE A 17 -12.15 4.51 6.60
N ASP A 18 -12.33 3.88 7.76
CA ASP A 18 -13.53 3.10 8.08
C ASP A 18 -14.64 3.98 8.71
N ASP A 19 -15.81 3.37 8.94
CA ASP A 19 -16.96 4.02 9.58
C ASP A 19 -16.65 4.59 10.98
N GLN A 20 -15.59 4.13 11.64
CA GLN A 20 -15.15 4.59 12.95
C GLN A 20 -14.06 5.66 12.87
N GLN A 21 -13.84 6.25 11.69
CA GLN A 21 -12.80 7.24 11.44
C GLN A 21 -11.37 6.71 11.69
N ARG A 22 -11.17 5.40 11.61
CA ARG A 22 -9.84 4.80 11.74
C ARG A 22 -9.22 4.62 10.38
N GLU A 23 -8.00 5.11 10.23
CA GLU A 23 -7.21 4.82 9.04
C GLU A 23 -6.75 3.36 9.03
N LYS A 24 -6.78 2.76 7.85
CA LYS A 24 -6.33 1.40 7.60
C LYS A 24 -5.57 1.34 6.30
N VAL A 25 -4.53 0.51 6.26
CA VAL A 25 -3.90 0.08 5.01
C VAL A 25 -4.59 -1.20 4.58
N VAL A 26 -5.05 -1.21 3.34
CA VAL A 26 -5.73 -2.35 2.74
C VAL A 26 -4.96 -2.79 1.51
N MET A 27 -4.68 -4.09 1.46
CA MET A 27 -3.99 -4.75 0.37
C MET A 27 -4.92 -5.75 -0.31
N GLY A 28 -4.84 -5.81 -1.64
CA GLY A 28 -5.57 -6.78 -2.45
C GLY A 28 -5.34 -6.53 -3.93
N ARG A 29 -5.41 -7.59 -4.74
CA ARG A 29 -5.16 -7.47 -6.18
C ARG A 29 -6.10 -6.47 -6.85
N GLY A 30 -5.52 -5.41 -7.41
CA GLY A 30 -6.22 -4.36 -8.16
C GLY A 30 -7.13 -3.47 -7.31
N ILE A 31 -7.02 -3.48 -5.98
CA ILE A 31 -7.95 -2.76 -5.10
C ILE A 31 -7.94 -1.23 -5.30
N GLY A 32 -6.82 -0.68 -5.74
CA GLY A 32 -6.65 0.73 -6.11
C GLY A 32 -6.66 0.99 -7.62
N PHE A 33 -6.81 -0.04 -8.45
CA PHE A 33 -6.75 0.09 -9.91
C PHE A 33 -7.95 0.88 -10.42
N GLN A 34 -7.69 1.95 -11.18
CA GLN A 34 -8.71 2.88 -11.69
C GLN A 34 -9.59 3.52 -10.60
N LYS A 35 -9.12 3.56 -9.35
CA LYS A 35 -9.79 4.24 -8.24
C LYS A 35 -9.19 5.61 -7.98
N ARG A 36 -9.92 6.43 -7.23
CA ARG A 36 -9.48 7.74 -6.75
C ARG A 36 -9.75 7.91 -5.26
N ALA A 37 -9.01 8.82 -4.63
CA ALA A 37 -9.30 9.24 -3.26
C ALA A 37 -10.75 9.76 -3.18
N GLY A 38 -11.43 9.41 -2.11
CA GLY A 38 -12.85 9.67 -1.90
C GLY A 38 -13.77 8.55 -2.39
N GLU A 39 -13.30 7.62 -3.22
CA GLU A 39 -14.10 6.46 -3.63
C GLU A 39 -14.13 5.36 -2.57
N ARG A 40 -15.15 4.49 -2.63
CA ARG A 40 -15.25 3.30 -1.78
C ARG A 40 -14.56 2.10 -2.40
N ILE A 41 -13.97 1.26 -1.56
CA ILE A 41 -13.43 -0.05 -1.97
C ILE A 41 -14.44 -1.16 -1.71
N ASN A 42 -14.37 -2.20 -2.55
CA ASN A 42 -15.11 -3.42 -2.31
C ASN A 42 -14.36 -4.28 -1.27
N SER A 43 -15.00 -4.55 -0.13
CA SER A 43 -14.42 -5.38 0.93
C SER A 43 -14.12 -6.82 0.50
N SER A 44 -14.77 -7.33 -0.55
CA SER A 44 -14.50 -8.66 -1.10
C SER A 44 -13.13 -8.77 -1.79
N GLY A 45 -12.54 -7.65 -2.20
CA GLY A 45 -11.21 -7.62 -2.81
C GLY A 45 -10.07 -7.46 -1.80
N ILE A 46 -10.37 -7.44 -0.51
CA ILE A 46 -9.39 -7.27 0.56
C ILE A 46 -8.73 -8.61 0.87
N GLU A 47 -7.42 -8.70 0.65
CA GLU A 47 -6.60 -9.84 1.05
C GLU A 47 -5.99 -9.62 2.43
N LYS A 48 -5.64 -8.37 2.75
CA LYS A 48 -5.07 -8.02 4.05
C LYS A 48 -5.43 -6.60 4.47
N GLU A 49 -5.75 -6.42 5.75
CA GLU A 49 -5.95 -5.12 6.37
C GLU A 49 -5.01 -4.92 7.56
N TYR A 50 -4.53 -3.69 7.73
CA TYR A 50 -3.74 -3.27 8.88
C TYR A 50 -4.32 -1.97 9.42
N ALA A 51 -4.56 -1.93 10.72
CA ALA A 51 -4.90 -0.68 11.38
C ALA A 51 -3.67 0.25 11.33
N LEU A 52 -3.89 1.54 11.06
CA LEU A 52 -2.80 2.51 11.11
C LEU A 52 -2.72 3.08 12.53
N SER A 53 -1.89 2.48 13.36
CA SER A 53 -1.29 3.18 14.50
C SER A 53 -0.04 3.95 14.03
N SER A 54 0.34 5.05 14.69
CA SER A 54 1.48 5.89 14.28
C SER A 54 2.80 5.12 14.15
N HIS A 55 2.96 4.00 14.86
CA HIS A 55 4.13 3.12 14.76
C HIS A 55 4.05 2.17 13.56
N GLU A 56 2.87 1.67 13.22
CA GLU A 56 2.68 0.72 12.11
C GLU A 56 2.80 1.39 10.74
N LEU A 57 2.43 2.67 10.63
CA LEU A 57 2.60 3.46 9.40
C LEU A 57 4.08 3.58 9.00
N GLY A 58 4.99 3.75 9.98
CA GLY A 58 6.43 3.79 9.76
C GLY A 58 7.06 2.45 9.38
N VAL A 59 6.45 1.33 9.79
CA VAL A 59 6.87 -0.03 9.42
C VAL A 59 6.39 -0.39 8.02
N LEU A 60 5.15 -0.02 7.67
CA LEU A 60 4.54 -0.30 6.37
C LEU A 60 5.12 0.56 5.24
N ILE A 61 5.53 1.80 5.53
CA ILE A 61 6.10 2.73 4.55
C ILE A 61 7.64 2.76 4.63
N HIS A 62 8.27 1.75 5.24
CA HIS A 62 9.72 1.73 5.29
C HIS A 62 10.31 1.44 3.90
N LEU A 63 10.79 2.49 3.25
CA LEU A 63 11.67 2.40 2.09
C LEU A 63 13.00 1.85 2.60
N LYS A 64 13.26 0.57 2.37
CA LYS A 64 14.58 0.00 2.60
C LYS A 64 15.39 0.07 1.32
N TYR A 65 16.55 0.69 1.37
CA TYR A 65 17.51 0.63 0.29
C TYR A 65 18.37 -0.63 0.48
N GLU A 66 18.37 -1.54 -0.49
CA GLU A 66 19.20 -2.75 -0.49
C GLU A 66 20.23 -2.62 -1.62
N LYS A 67 21.53 -2.68 -1.29
CA LYS A 67 22.62 -2.68 -2.28
C LYS A 67 22.87 -4.12 -2.74
N LYS A 68 22.65 -4.43 -4.01
CA LYS A 68 22.98 -5.75 -4.58
C LYS A 68 24.47 -5.88 -4.90
N PRO A 69 25.01 -7.12 -4.93
CA PRO A 69 26.32 -7.37 -5.53
C PRO A 69 26.31 -6.84 -6.97
N GLY A 70 27.24 -5.94 -7.31
CA GLY A 70 27.25 -5.23 -8.59
C GLY A 70 26.94 -3.73 -8.52
N GLY A 71 26.61 -3.18 -7.35
CA GLY A 71 26.54 -1.73 -7.15
C GLY A 71 25.18 -1.09 -7.47
N HIS A 72 24.20 -1.88 -7.89
CA HIS A 72 22.82 -1.40 -8.07
C HIS A 72 22.11 -1.25 -6.72
N TRP A 73 21.48 -0.09 -6.53
CA TRP A 73 20.63 0.21 -5.40
C TRP A 73 19.19 -0.17 -5.74
N ILE A 74 18.57 -1.02 -4.93
CA ILE A 74 17.16 -1.38 -5.06
C ILE A 74 16.39 -0.70 -3.94
N ILE A 75 15.41 0.12 -4.30
CA ILE A 75 14.45 0.70 -3.35
C ILE A 75 13.40 -0.37 -3.08
N ARG A 76 13.44 -1.01 -1.90
CA ARG A 76 12.42 -1.94 -1.43
C ARG A 76 11.36 -1.22 -0.60
N VAL A 77 10.20 -0.99 -1.21
CA VAL A 77 8.96 -0.67 -0.48
C VAL A 77 8.50 -1.96 0.21
N LEU A 78 8.47 -1.97 1.53
CA LEU A 78 8.10 -3.15 2.33
C LEU A 78 6.56 -3.32 2.35
N MET A 79 5.96 -3.52 1.18
CA MET A 79 4.53 -3.78 1.04
C MET A 79 4.26 -4.84 -0.03
N GLY A 80 4.70 -6.07 0.20
CA GLY A 80 4.18 -7.28 -0.47
C GLY A 80 4.01 -7.24 -2.00
N LEU A 81 4.74 -6.38 -2.71
CA LEU A 81 4.62 -6.16 -4.14
C LEU A 81 6.01 -6.12 -4.72
N ASP A 82 6.18 -6.97 -5.72
CA ASP A 82 7.42 -7.15 -6.45
C ASP A 82 7.94 -5.82 -6.97
N LEU A 83 9.16 -5.46 -6.55
CA LEU A 83 9.98 -4.52 -7.28
C LEU A 83 10.66 -5.24 -8.43
N VAL A 84 9.85 -5.59 -9.42
CA VAL A 84 10.33 -5.88 -10.75
C VAL A 84 9.70 -4.80 -11.62
N GLY A 85 10.41 -3.69 -11.84
CA GLY A 85 9.86 -2.71 -12.79
C GLY A 85 10.60 -1.41 -13.05
N LEU A 86 11.37 -0.82 -12.13
CA LEU A 86 11.93 0.53 -12.37
C LEU A 86 13.33 0.73 -11.79
N ALA A 87 14.30 0.01 -12.37
CA ALA A 87 15.71 0.38 -12.33
C ALA A 87 16.36 0.02 -13.67
N SER A 88 15.86 0.64 -14.74
CA SER A 88 16.49 0.60 -16.07
C SER A 88 16.28 1.94 -16.76
N LEU A 89 16.79 2.99 -16.13
CA LEU A 89 17.30 4.21 -16.76
C LEU A 89 18.51 4.68 -15.93
#